data_AF-A0A5P0JIZ3-F1
#
_entry.id   AF-A0A5P0JIZ3-F1
#
_cell.length_a   1.000
_cell.length_b   1.000
_cell.length_c   1.000
_cell.angle_alpha   90.00
_cell.angle_beta   90.00
_cell.angle_gamma   90.00
#
_symmetry.space_group_name_H-M   'P 1'
#
loop_
_entity.id
_entity.type
_entity.pdbx_description
1 polymer ?
#
loop_
_entity_poly.entity_id
_entity_poly.type
_entity_poly.pdbx_seq_one_letter_code
_entity_poly.pdbx_strand_id
1 'polypeptide(L)' 'DEYGFYANVNPHVDHPRWSQATERFVGSGGILDVQRQPTLLFNGYADQVASLYRGLDLRENF' A
#
# COMPACT_ATOMS: atom_id res chain seq x y z
N ASP A 1 -0.09 -6.31 -16.13
CA ASP A 1 -1.06 -5.20 -16.06
C ASP A 1 -1.57 -4.90 -14.66
N GLU A 2 -1.39 -5.80 -13.68
CA GLU A 2 -1.92 -5.62 -12.31
C GLU A 2 -0.83 -5.34 -11.25
N TYR A 3 0.41 -5.74 -11.52
CA TYR A 3 1.55 -5.59 -10.63
C TYR A 3 2.78 -5.18 -11.44
N GLY A 4 3.36 -4.04 -11.08
CA GLY A 4 4.62 -3.52 -11.59
C GLY A 4 5.78 -3.86 -10.68
N PHE A 5 6.97 -3.46 -11.12
CA PHE A 5 8.23 -3.95 -10.56
C PHE A 5 8.49 -3.46 -9.12
N TYR A 6 8.26 -2.18 -8.83
CA TYR A 6 8.62 -1.62 -7.52
C TYR A 6 7.62 -2.00 -6.43
N ALA A 7 6.34 -2.15 -6.77
CA ALA A 7 5.27 -2.59 -5.86
C ALA A 7 5.26 -1.90 -4.48
N ASN A 8 5.69 -0.63 -4.41
CA ASN A 8 5.74 0.13 -3.16
C ASN A 8 4.32 0.34 -2.63
N VAL A 9 4.08 0.06 -1.35
CA VAL A 9 2.75 0.25 -0.73
C VAL A 9 2.35 1.72 -0.79
N ASN A 10 1.28 2.02 -1.53
CA ASN A 10 0.82 3.37 -1.76
C ASN A 10 -0.72 3.45 -1.69
N PRO A 11 -1.31 4.07 -0.66
CA PRO A 11 -2.77 4.20 -0.53
C PRO A 11 -3.40 5.14 -1.56
N HIS A 12 -2.58 5.88 -2.33
CA HIS A 12 -3.04 6.84 -3.34
C HIS A 12 -3.02 6.26 -4.77
N VAL A 13 -2.60 5.02 -4.94
CA VAL A 13 -2.61 4.32 -6.23
C VAL A 13 -3.39 3.03 -6.07
N ASP A 14 -4.57 3.01 -6.66
CA ASP A 14 -5.47 1.85 -6.59
C ASP A 14 -5.01 0.73 -7.53
N HIS A 15 -5.33 -0.51 -7.15
CA HIS A 15 -5.23 -1.64 -8.05
C HIS A 15 -6.37 -1.54 -9.09
N PRO A 16 -6.21 -2.06 -10.33
CA PRO A 16 -7.28 -2.07 -11.35
C PRO A 16 -8.66 -2.64 -10.92
N ARG A 17 -8.74 -3.30 -9.76
CA ARG A 17 -9.93 -4.05 -9.30
C ARG A 17 -10.40 -3.64 -7.91
N TRP A 18 -9.57 -2.94 -7.13
CA TRP A 18 -9.90 -2.55 -5.76
C TRP A 18 -9.06 -1.37 -5.31
N SER A 19 -9.61 -0.58 -4.40
CA SER A 19 -8.85 0.52 -3.80
C SER A 19 -7.84 0.00 -2.78
N GLN A 20 -6.66 0.64 -2.76
CA GLN A 20 -5.58 0.37 -1.80
C GLN A 20 -5.60 1.33 -0.60
N ALA A 21 -6.60 2.22 -0.49
CA ALA A 21 -6.67 3.21 0.57
C ALA A 21 -6.88 2.60 1.99
N THR A 22 -7.40 1.38 2.05
CA THR A 22 -7.66 0.68 3.32
C THR A 22 -7.28 -0.78 3.21
N GLU A 23 -6.88 -1.36 4.33
CA GLU A 23 -6.49 -2.76 4.45
C GLU A 23 -7.32 -3.47 5.52
N ARG A 24 -7.26 -4.80 5.47
CA ARG A 24 -7.88 -5.69 6.45
C ARG A 24 -6.81 -6.12 7.44
N PHE A 25 -6.87 -5.60 8.65
CA PHE A 25 -5.95 -6.00 9.72
C PHE A 25 -6.37 -7.35 10.28
N VAL A 26 -5.44 -8.30 10.29
CA VAL A 26 -5.67 -9.66 10.81
C VAL A 26 -5.19 -9.70 12.26
N GLY A 27 -6.12 -9.48 13.19
CA GLY A 27 -5.90 -9.50 14.63
C GLY A 27 -6.27 -10.82 15.33
N SER A 28 -6.38 -10.78 16.66
CA SER A 28 -6.60 -11.97 17.51
C SER A 28 -7.99 -12.61 17.38
N GLY A 29 -8.99 -11.93 16.82
CA GLY A 29 -10.36 -12.44 16.70
C GLY A 29 -10.64 -13.35 15.49
N GLY A 30 -9.62 -13.67 14.70
CA GLY A 30 -9.73 -14.60 13.56
C GLY A 30 -10.55 -14.06 12.39
N ILE A 31 -11.04 -14.96 11.53
CA ILE A 31 -11.72 -14.61 10.26
C ILE A 31 -13.02 -13.81 10.48
N LEU A 32 -13.62 -13.89 11.68
CA LEU A 32 -14.88 -13.23 12.02
C LEU A 32 -14.72 -11.82 12.57
N ASP A 33 -13.50 -11.41 12.94
CA ASP A 33 -13.21 -10.07 13.48
C ASP A 33 -12.10 -9.41 12.67
N VAL A 34 -12.42 -9.17 11.40
CA VAL A 34 -11.51 -8.49 10.48
C VAL A 34 -11.83 -7.00 10.48
N GLN A 35 -10.99 -6.23 11.17
CA GLN A 35 -11.08 -4.79 11.23
C GLN A 35 -10.44 -4.16 9.98
N ARG A 36 -10.99 -3.04 9.53
CA ARG A 36 -10.38 -2.23 8.47
C ARG A 36 -9.61 -1.07 9.07
N GLN A 37 -8.41 -0.83 8.57
CA GLN A 37 -7.62 0.35 8.92
C GLN A 37 -7.10 1.05 7.65
N PRO A 38 -6.80 2.35 7.71
CA PRO A 38 -6.17 3.06 6.61
C PRO A 38 -4.78 2.47 6.30
N THR A 39 -4.47 2.29 5.02
CA THR A 39 -3.13 1.85 4.60
C THR A 39 -2.15 3.02 4.67
N LEU A 40 -0.98 2.78 5.23
CA LEU A 40 0.06 3.80 5.36
C LEU A 40 0.99 3.82 4.14
N LEU A 41 1.45 4.99 3.74
CA LEU A 41 2.43 5.14 2.65
C LEU A 41 3.74 4.44 3.02
N PHE A 42 4.33 3.71 2.07
CA PHE A 42 5.47 2.82 2.29
C PHE A 42 5.25 1.88 3.49
N ASN A 43 4.00 1.50 3.74
CA ASN A 43 3.58 0.70 4.87
C ASN A 43 4.02 1.28 6.25
N GLY A 44 4.11 2.60 6.35
CA GLY A 44 4.54 3.31 7.56
C GLY A 44 6.04 3.59 7.65
N TYR A 45 6.83 3.15 6.67
CA TYR A 45 8.29 3.32 6.65
C TYR A 45 8.78 4.46 5.75
N ALA A 46 7.92 5.45 5.50
CA ALA A 46 8.23 6.53 4.56
C ALA A 46 9.53 7.26 4.93
N ASP A 47 9.77 7.56 6.19
CA ASP A 47 10.97 8.29 6.64
C ASP A 47 12.27 7.52 6.37
N GLN A 48 12.20 6.19 6.33
CA GLN A 48 13.35 5.32 6.13
C GLN A 48 13.63 5.08 4.64
N VAL A 49 12.59 4.97 3.80
CA VAL A 49 12.76 4.51 2.40
C VAL A 49 12.41 5.54 1.34
N ALA A 50 11.70 6.63 1.67
CA ALA A 50 11.25 7.60 0.67
C ALA A 50 12.41 8.31 -0.03
N SER A 51 13.59 8.38 0.59
CA SER A 51 14.78 8.96 -0.03
C SER A 51 15.24 8.19 -1.28
N LEU A 52 15.05 6.87 -1.32
CA LEU A 52 15.45 6.01 -2.43
C LEU A 52 14.61 6.24 -3.69
N TYR A 53 13.40 6.74 -3.51
CA TYR A 53 12.41 6.91 -4.57
C TYR A 53 12.10 8.39 -4.88
N ARG A 54 12.83 9.32 -4.25
CA ARG A 54 12.59 10.76 -4.41
C ARG A 54 12.86 11.17 -5.87
N GLY A 55 11.86 11.76 -6.51
CA GLY A 55 11.96 12.25 -7.89
C GLY A 55 11.65 11.20 -8.96
N LEU A 56 11.35 9.95 -8.57
CA LEU A 56 10.78 8.95 -9.47
C LEU A 56 9.26 9.13 -9.56
N ASP A 57 8.70 9.08 -10.77
CA ASP A 57 7.26 8.94 -10.91
C ASP A 57 6.88 7.51 -10.57
N LEU A 58 6.35 7.36 -9.36
CA LEU A 58 5.92 6.06 -8.89
C LEU A 58 4.74 5.55 -9.73
N ARG A 59 3.87 6.43 -10.26
CA ARG A 59 2.64 6.08 -10.99
C ARG A 59 2.91 5.30 -12.27
N GLU A 60 4.02 5.59 -12.94
CA GLU A 60 4.41 4.92 -14.18
C GLU A 60 5.05 3.55 -13.96
N ASN A 61 5.46 3.22 -12.73
CA ASN A 61 6.22 1.99 -12.43
C ASN A 61 5.52 1.04 -11.43
N PHE A 62 4.19 1.17 -11.28
CA PHE A 62 3.32 0.28 -10.47
C PHE A 62 2.70 -0.87 -11.25
#